data_AF-A0A818NTQ3-F1
#
_entry.id   AF-A0A818NTQ3-F1
#
_cell.length_a   1.000
_cell.length_b   1.000
_cell.length_c   1.000
_cell.angle_alpha   90.00
_cell.angle_beta   90.00
_cell.angle_gamma   90.00
#
_symmetry.space_group_name_H-M   'P 1'
#
loop_
_entity.id
_entity.type
_entity.pdbx_description
1 polymer ?
#
loop_
_entity_poly.entity_id
_entity_poly.type
_entity_poly.pdbx_seq_one_letter_code
_entity_poly.pdbx_strand_id
1 'polypeptide(L)'
;MKQTFVQDIGQQLRSAVFSSGLTTKLICLFCIIGYFLSFNPQCVQALAVIPGRVMPPNFWIWTFLTHGFIELHIWHTIIDVIVVFLYSKMIEPLWGTNELLRFYFIVTIPNALFATCIYFVFYGLTFNEEYLFERPIYGLAAFLGAYSVVIKQIMPDTVLATTPFFKLKQDQVPLLIVLLSTILWFVHAVPIHFLIMLSFGIIISWTYL
;
A
#
# COMPACT_ATOMS: atom_id res chain seq x y z
N MET A 1 22.66 -29.70 6.89
CA MET A 1 22.21 -28.61 7.80
C MET A 1 21.52 -27.46 7.04
N LYS A 2 22.03 -26.96 5.90
CA LYS A 2 21.33 -25.93 5.09
C LYS A 2 20.05 -26.43 4.38
N GLN A 3 20.02 -27.68 3.90
CA GLN A 3 18.85 -28.23 3.18
C GLN A 3 17.63 -28.44 4.09
N THR A 4 17.83 -28.84 5.34
CA THR A 4 16.75 -29.03 6.33
C THR A 4 16.10 -27.70 6.72
N PHE A 5 16.89 -26.64 6.92
CA PHE A 5 16.38 -25.31 7.28
C PHE A 5 15.50 -24.67 6.19
N VAL A 6 15.88 -24.79 4.91
CA VAL A 6 15.08 -24.28 3.78
C VAL A 6 13.77 -25.06 3.64
N GLN A 7 13.79 -26.37 3.89
CA GLN A 7 12.58 -27.20 3.90
C GLN A 7 11.65 -26.84 5.07
N ASP A 8 12.20 -26.59 6.25
CA ASP A 8 11.43 -26.17 7.43
C ASP A 8 10.76 -24.80 7.22
N ILE A 9 11.47 -23.82 6.65
CA ILE A 9 10.89 -22.51 6.29
C ILE A 9 9.77 -22.69 5.26
N GLY A 10 10.00 -23.49 4.21
CA GLY A 10 8.99 -23.75 3.19
C GLY A 10 7.72 -24.36 3.78
N GLN A 11 7.86 -25.26 4.75
CA GLN A 11 6.74 -25.92 5.41
C GLN A 11 5.99 -24.99 6.37
N GLN A 12 6.70 -24.13 7.11
CA GLN A 12 6.11 -23.09 7.97
C GLN A 12 5.38 -22.01 7.16
N LEU A 13 5.94 -21.59 6.03
CA LEU A 13 5.28 -20.64 5.13
C LEU A 13 4.01 -21.25 4.54
N ARG A 14 4.07 -22.51 4.09
CA ARG A 14 2.90 -23.23 3.60
C ARG A 14 1.82 -23.32 4.66
N SER A 15 2.13 -23.77 5.88
CA SER A 15 1.14 -23.88 6.94
C SER A 15 0.54 -22.51 7.31
N ALA A 16 1.35 -21.46 7.33
CA ALA A 16 0.89 -20.09 7.57
C ALA A 16 -0.06 -19.60 6.46
N VAL A 17 0.23 -19.87 5.19
CA VAL A 17 -0.66 -19.54 4.07
C VAL A 17 -1.94 -20.36 4.12
N PHE A 18 -1.88 -21.65 4.44
CA PHE A 18 -3.09 -22.47 4.55
C PHE A 18 -4.00 -21.99 5.69
N SER A 19 -3.41 -21.56 6.82
CA SER A 19 -4.16 -21.01 7.95
C SER A 19 -4.77 -19.62 7.73
N SER A 20 -4.39 -18.89 6.67
CA SER A 20 -4.90 -17.54 6.47
C SER A 20 -6.35 -17.55 5.98
N GLY A 21 -7.11 -16.53 6.39
CA GLY A 21 -8.51 -16.34 5.98
C GLY A 21 -8.67 -16.27 4.47
N LEU A 22 -9.85 -16.67 3.97
CA LEU A 22 -10.19 -16.65 2.55
C LEU A 22 -10.03 -15.24 1.96
N THR A 23 -10.47 -14.22 2.68
CA THR A 23 -10.38 -12.80 2.27
C THR A 23 -8.95 -12.38 1.95
N THR A 24 -7.99 -12.76 2.80
CA THR A 24 -6.56 -12.49 2.57
C THR A 24 -6.05 -13.12 1.29
N LYS A 25 -6.39 -14.40 1.08
CA LYS A 25 -5.96 -15.14 -0.11
C LYS A 25 -6.50 -14.48 -1.37
N LEU A 26 -7.75 -14.01 -1.35
CA LEU A 26 -8.36 -13.28 -2.46
C LEU A 26 -7.67 -11.94 -2.71
N ILE A 27 -7.41 -11.13 -1.67
CA ILE A 27 -6.71 -9.83 -1.83
C ILE A 27 -5.30 -10.05 -2.38
N CYS A 28 -4.53 -10.99 -1.84
CA CYS A 28 -3.19 -11.30 -2.36
C CYS A 28 -3.25 -11.80 -3.81
N LEU A 29 -4.24 -12.64 -4.15
CA LEU A 29 -4.45 -13.10 -5.52
C LEU A 29 -4.77 -11.92 -6.46
N PHE A 30 -5.63 -10.99 -6.05
CA PHE A 30 -5.93 -9.80 -6.83
C PHE A 30 -4.71 -8.91 -7.03
N CYS A 31 -3.84 -8.73 -6.02
CA CYS A 31 -2.60 -7.98 -6.18
C CYS A 31 -1.66 -8.63 -7.21
N ILE A 32 -1.53 -9.97 -7.15
CA ILE A 32 -0.71 -10.73 -8.11
C ILE A 32 -1.29 -10.64 -9.53
N ILE A 33 -2.60 -10.85 -9.68
CA ILE A 33 -3.28 -10.71 -10.98
C ILE A 33 -3.12 -9.28 -11.50
N GLY A 34 -3.29 -8.28 -10.67
CA GLY A 34 -3.16 -6.88 -11.04
C GLY A 34 -1.76 -6.49 -11.50
N TYR A 35 -0.71 -7.08 -10.91
CA TYR A 35 0.65 -6.96 -11.45
C TYR A 35 0.75 -7.53 -12.87
N PHE A 36 0.18 -8.70 -13.15
CA PHE A 36 0.17 -9.23 -14.53
C PHE A 36 -0.68 -8.38 -15.49
N LEU A 37 -1.79 -7.83 -15.02
CA LEU A 37 -2.61 -6.88 -15.80
C LEU A 37 -1.85 -5.58 -16.10
N SER A 38 -0.89 -5.18 -15.27
CA SER A 38 -0.10 -3.97 -15.47
C SER A 38 0.72 -3.98 -16.77
N PHE A 39 1.02 -5.16 -17.32
CA PHE A 39 1.70 -5.29 -18.62
C PHE A 39 0.84 -4.81 -19.80
N ASN A 40 -0.48 -4.73 -19.62
CA ASN A 40 -1.36 -4.12 -20.62
C ASN A 40 -1.67 -2.66 -20.23
N PRO A 41 -1.21 -1.67 -21.01
CA PRO A 41 -1.47 -0.25 -20.73
C PRO A 41 -2.96 0.09 -20.64
N GLN A 42 -3.84 -0.63 -21.35
CA GLN A 42 -5.28 -0.41 -21.28
C GLN A 42 -5.83 -0.81 -19.91
N CYS A 43 -5.31 -1.88 -19.30
CA CYS A 43 -5.69 -2.30 -17.97
C CYS A 43 -5.20 -1.30 -16.91
N VAL A 44 -3.97 -0.80 -17.04
CA VAL A 44 -3.46 0.27 -16.18
C VAL A 44 -4.35 1.50 -16.27
N GLN A 45 -4.70 1.92 -17.49
CA GLN A 45 -5.59 3.07 -17.68
C GLN A 45 -6.97 2.86 -17.04
N ALA A 46 -7.57 1.68 -17.22
CA ALA A 46 -8.90 1.39 -16.72
C ALA A 46 -8.96 1.21 -15.19
N LEU A 47 -7.88 0.80 -14.55
CA LEU A 47 -7.89 0.40 -13.13
C LEU A 47 -7.09 1.33 -12.21
N ALA A 48 -6.03 1.98 -12.69
CA ALA A 48 -5.31 3.02 -11.95
C ALA A 48 -6.05 4.35 -12.05
N VAL A 49 -5.84 5.23 -11.07
CA VAL A 49 -6.44 6.56 -11.08
C VAL A 49 -5.62 7.45 -12.00
N ILE A 50 -6.24 7.90 -13.09
CA ILE A 50 -5.73 8.97 -13.95
C ILE A 50 -6.52 10.24 -13.61
N PRO A 51 -5.92 11.23 -12.91
CA PRO A 51 -6.68 12.37 -12.37
C PRO A 51 -7.56 13.09 -13.39
N GLY A 52 -7.07 13.30 -14.60
CA GLY A 52 -7.82 13.95 -15.68
C GLY A 52 -9.02 13.16 -16.20
N ARG A 53 -9.07 11.83 -15.97
CA ARG A 53 -10.18 10.97 -16.41
C ARG A 53 -11.25 10.75 -15.33
N VAL A 54 -10.99 11.16 -14.10
CA VAL A 54 -11.99 11.16 -13.02
C VAL A 54 -13.06 12.23 -13.27
N MET A 55 -12.67 13.33 -13.91
CA MET A 55 -13.54 14.45 -14.26
C MET A 55 -14.30 14.21 -15.59
N PRO A 56 -15.31 15.05 -15.92
CA PRO A 56 -15.97 14.99 -17.23
C PRO A 56 -14.96 15.03 -18.39
N PRO A 57 -15.20 14.32 -19.50
CA PRO A 57 -16.43 13.58 -19.84
C PRO A 57 -16.43 12.11 -19.37
N ASN A 58 -15.33 11.59 -18.85
CA ASN A 58 -15.13 10.14 -18.66
C ASN A 58 -15.73 9.61 -17.35
N PHE A 59 -15.64 10.35 -16.25
CA PHE A 59 -16.14 9.96 -14.92
C PHE A 59 -15.69 8.57 -14.44
N TRP A 60 -14.38 8.29 -14.52
CA TRP A 60 -13.80 7.00 -14.12
C TRP A 60 -13.68 6.85 -12.58
N ILE A 61 -14.79 7.02 -11.85
CA ILE A 61 -14.83 7.07 -10.39
C ILE A 61 -14.50 5.72 -9.75
N TRP A 62 -14.74 4.60 -10.47
CA TRP A 62 -14.38 3.27 -9.98
C TRP A 62 -12.87 3.09 -9.76
N THR A 63 -12.03 3.91 -10.40
CA THR A 63 -10.58 3.85 -10.25
C THR A 63 -10.14 4.10 -8.81
N PHE A 64 -10.90 4.87 -8.02
CA PHE A 64 -10.65 5.04 -6.59
C PHE A 64 -10.73 3.74 -5.80
N LEU A 65 -11.53 2.77 -6.26
CA LEU A 65 -11.62 1.45 -5.64
C LEU A 65 -10.52 0.51 -6.17
N THR A 66 -10.23 0.57 -7.47
CA THR A 66 -9.40 -0.44 -8.15
C THR A 66 -7.91 -0.13 -8.16
N HIS A 67 -7.51 1.13 -7.95
CA HIS A 67 -6.10 1.56 -8.08
C HIS A 67 -5.13 0.78 -7.18
N GLY A 68 -5.59 0.39 -5.99
CA GLY A 68 -4.78 -0.36 -5.04
C GLY A 68 -4.41 -1.76 -5.55
N PHE A 69 -5.17 -2.34 -6.47
CA PHE A 69 -4.87 -3.67 -6.99
C PHE A 69 -3.92 -3.67 -8.18
N ILE A 70 -3.60 -2.51 -8.77
CA ILE A 70 -2.60 -2.41 -9.83
C ILE A 70 -1.28 -1.96 -9.25
N GLU A 71 -0.21 -2.65 -9.63
CA GLU A 71 1.15 -2.29 -9.28
C GLU A 71 2.05 -2.51 -10.49
N LEU A 72 2.95 -1.55 -10.76
CA LEU A 72 3.80 -1.58 -11.97
C LEU A 72 5.13 -2.31 -11.73
N HIS A 73 5.55 -2.45 -10.47
CA HIS A 73 6.82 -3.03 -10.11
C HIS A 73 6.65 -4.27 -9.24
N ILE A 74 7.29 -5.38 -9.64
CA ILE A 74 7.21 -6.65 -8.93
C ILE A 74 7.60 -6.52 -7.45
N TRP A 75 8.59 -5.68 -7.14
CA TRP A 75 9.06 -5.48 -5.77
C TRP A 75 8.00 -4.82 -4.89
N HIS A 76 7.23 -3.87 -5.42
CA HIS A 76 6.10 -3.30 -4.70
C HIS A 76 4.99 -4.34 -4.52
N THR A 77 4.68 -5.14 -5.54
CA THR A 77 3.68 -6.21 -5.41
C THR A 77 4.05 -7.23 -4.33
N ILE A 78 5.34 -7.58 -4.22
CA ILE A 78 5.83 -8.47 -3.16
C ILE A 78 5.62 -7.83 -1.79
N ILE A 79 5.96 -6.55 -1.64
CA ILE A 79 5.75 -5.79 -0.40
C ILE A 79 4.26 -5.76 -0.05
N ASP A 80 3.40 -5.47 -1.00
CA ASP A 80 1.94 -5.39 -0.82
C ASP A 80 1.36 -6.74 -0.35
N VAL A 81 1.77 -7.84 -0.99
CA VAL A 81 1.34 -9.20 -0.58
C VAL A 81 1.81 -9.52 0.84
N ILE A 82 3.05 -9.16 1.19
CA ILE A 82 3.58 -9.36 2.55
C ILE A 82 2.78 -8.51 3.55
N VAL A 83 2.53 -7.24 3.25
CA VAL A 83 1.78 -6.33 4.12
C VAL A 83 0.36 -6.82 4.33
N VAL A 84 -0.36 -7.19 3.27
CA VAL A 84 -1.72 -7.73 3.36
C VAL A 84 -1.74 -9.03 4.18
N PHE A 85 -0.76 -9.90 3.98
CA PHE A 85 -0.65 -11.17 4.71
C PHE A 85 -0.36 -10.96 6.20
N LEU A 86 0.57 -10.06 6.54
CA LEU A 86 0.89 -9.74 7.93
C LEU A 86 -0.27 -9.00 8.59
N TYR A 87 -0.90 -8.08 7.87
CA TYR A 87 -2.07 -7.34 8.32
C TYR A 87 -3.18 -8.28 8.74
N SER A 88 -3.58 -9.21 7.88
CA SER A 88 -4.65 -10.14 8.23
C SER A 88 -4.26 -11.07 9.36
N LYS A 89 -3.05 -11.65 9.34
CA LYS A 89 -2.64 -12.58 10.39
C LYS A 89 -2.62 -11.93 11.77
N MET A 90 -2.25 -10.65 11.85
CA MET A 90 -2.13 -9.94 13.13
C MET A 90 -3.43 -9.27 13.57
N ILE A 91 -4.20 -8.71 12.64
CA ILE A 91 -5.32 -7.82 12.96
C ILE A 91 -6.68 -8.50 12.74
N GLU A 92 -6.79 -9.46 11.82
CA GLU A 92 -8.05 -10.21 11.60
C GLU A 92 -8.56 -10.91 12.88
N PRO A 93 -7.71 -11.54 13.72
CA PRO A 93 -8.16 -12.12 14.99
C PRO A 93 -8.64 -11.08 16.02
N LEU A 94 -8.16 -9.84 15.93
CA LEU A 94 -8.47 -8.77 16.88
C LEU A 94 -9.75 -8.01 16.51
N TRP A 95 -9.93 -7.72 15.22
CA TRP A 95 -11.02 -6.86 14.73
C TRP A 95 -12.12 -7.65 14.01
N GLY A 96 -11.82 -8.87 13.57
CA GLY A 96 -12.67 -9.64 12.67
C GLY A 96 -12.57 -9.18 11.22
N THR A 97 -12.99 -10.05 10.29
CA THR A 97 -12.87 -9.84 8.84
C THR A 97 -13.66 -8.63 8.33
N ASN A 98 -14.81 -8.31 8.94
CA ASN A 98 -15.65 -7.18 8.50
C ASN A 98 -14.98 -5.83 8.76
N GLU A 99 -14.47 -5.61 9.96
CA GLU A 99 -13.77 -4.36 10.30
C GLU A 99 -12.43 -4.24 9.57
N LEU A 100 -11.79 -5.37 9.28
CA LEU A 100 -10.60 -5.44 8.44
C LEU A 100 -10.85 -4.87 7.04
N LEU A 101 -11.92 -5.33 6.37
CA LEU A 101 -12.32 -4.81 5.07
C LEU A 101 -12.77 -3.35 5.14
N ARG A 102 -13.51 -2.98 6.19
CA ARG A 102 -13.94 -1.60 6.42
C ARG A 102 -12.75 -0.65 6.51
N PHE A 103 -11.74 -1.02 7.29
CA PHE A 103 -10.51 -0.25 7.43
C PHE A 103 -9.79 -0.09 6.09
N TYR A 104 -9.66 -1.16 5.31
CA TYR A 104 -9.06 -1.10 3.97
C TYR A 104 -9.75 -0.04 3.09
N PHE A 105 -11.09 -0.03 3.04
CA PHE A 105 -11.82 0.94 2.20
C PHE A 105 -11.76 2.37 2.75
N ILE A 106 -11.81 2.55 4.08
CA ILE A 106 -11.69 3.86 4.73
C ILE A 106 -10.30 4.48 4.49
N VAL A 107 -9.26 3.66 4.40
CA VAL A 107 -7.92 4.15 4.10
C VAL A 107 -7.75 4.43 2.60
N THR A 108 -8.09 3.48 1.74
CA THR A 108 -7.70 3.54 0.32
C THR A 108 -8.51 4.52 -0.51
N ILE A 109 -9.84 4.58 -0.35
CA ILE A 109 -10.72 5.42 -1.18
C ILE A 109 -10.49 6.92 -0.91
N PRO A 110 -10.57 7.42 0.36
CA PRO A 110 -10.29 8.82 0.65
C PRO A 110 -8.86 9.22 0.29
N ASN A 111 -7.89 8.31 0.47
CA ASN A 111 -6.51 8.56 0.07
C ASN A 111 -6.38 8.79 -1.45
N ALA A 112 -7.02 7.96 -2.28
CA ALA A 112 -6.97 8.11 -3.73
C ALA A 112 -7.61 9.43 -4.20
N LEU A 113 -8.72 9.81 -3.56
CA LEU A 113 -9.35 11.11 -3.78
C LEU A 113 -8.40 12.24 -3.40
N PHE A 114 -7.76 12.16 -2.24
CA PHE A 114 -6.82 13.18 -1.79
C PHE A 114 -5.61 13.31 -2.72
N ALA A 115 -4.99 12.18 -3.11
CA ALA A 115 -3.87 12.17 -4.05
C ALA A 115 -4.26 12.80 -5.41
N THR A 116 -5.48 12.53 -5.87
CA THR A 116 -6.05 13.16 -7.08
C THR A 116 -6.16 14.68 -6.92
N CYS A 117 -6.68 15.16 -5.79
CA CYS A 117 -6.74 16.60 -5.49
C CYS A 117 -5.36 17.25 -5.48
N ILE A 118 -4.34 16.60 -4.91
CA ILE A 118 -2.96 17.11 -4.94
C ILE A 118 -2.42 17.20 -6.36
N TYR A 119 -2.73 16.23 -7.22
CA TYR A 119 -2.30 16.27 -8.63
C TYR A 119 -2.98 17.42 -9.40
N PHE A 120 -4.25 17.73 -9.09
CA PHE A 120 -4.89 18.94 -9.60
C PHE A 120 -4.23 20.23 -9.10
N VAL A 121 -3.79 20.28 -7.84
CA VAL A 121 -3.03 21.44 -7.32
C VAL A 121 -1.69 21.56 -8.04
N PHE A 122 -0.95 20.46 -8.26
CA PHE A 122 0.29 20.48 -9.04
C PHE A 122 0.07 20.96 -10.46
N TYR A 123 -0.98 20.51 -11.13
CA TYR A 123 -1.38 21.04 -12.44
C TYR A 123 -1.67 22.55 -12.37
N GLY A 124 -2.48 23.01 -11.41
CA GLY A 124 -2.82 24.42 -11.28
C GLY A 124 -1.62 25.34 -10.99
N LEU A 125 -0.57 24.82 -10.35
CA LEU A 125 0.66 25.56 -10.05
C LEU A 125 1.69 25.52 -11.19
N THR A 126 1.75 24.42 -11.95
CA THR A 126 2.80 24.20 -12.97
C THR A 126 2.31 24.31 -14.41
N PHE A 127 0.99 24.25 -14.62
CA PHE A 127 0.34 24.10 -15.92
C PHE A 127 0.86 22.90 -16.74
N ASN A 128 1.44 21.89 -16.09
CA ASN A 128 1.92 20.68 -16.75
C ASN A 128 0.83 19.59 -16.76
N GLU A 129 0.31 19.27 -17.94
CA GLU A 129 -0.73 18.26 -18.16
C GLU A 129 -0.31 16.82 -17.81
N GLU A 130 1.00 16.55 -17.70
CA GLU A 130 1.52 15.24 -17.27
C GLU A 130 0.93 14.79 -15.93
N TYR A 131 0.73 15.74 -15.00
CA TYR A 131 0.12 15.46 -13.71
C TYR A 131 -1.33 14.97 -13.83
N LEU A 132 -2.03 15.27 -14.91
CA LEU A 132 -3.41 14.85 -15.10
C LEU A 132 -3.54 13.55 -15.90
N PHE A 133 -2.66 13.33 -16.89
CA PHE A 133 -2.87 12.27 -17.89
C PHE A 133 -1.75 11.23 -17.98
N GLU A 134 -0.52 11.56 -17.59
CA GLU A 134 0.65 10.69 -17.80
C GLU A 134 1.16 10.04 -16.51
N ARG A 135 0.72 10.54 -15.35
CA ARG A 135 1.15 10.04 -14.04
C ARG A 135 -0.01 9.32 -13.33
N PRO A 136 -0.24 8.03 -13.62
CA PRO A 136 -1.26 7.26 -12.93
C PRO A 136 -0.92 7.09 -11.45
N ILE A 137 -1.95 7.06 -10.60
CA ILE A 137 -1.88 6.77 -9.18
C ILE A 137 -2.35 5.32 -8.98
N TYR A 138 -1.51 4.49 -8.36
CA TYR A 138 -1.73 3.05 -8.19
C TYR A 138 -1.02 2.52 -6.93
N GLY A 139 -1.23 1.24 -6.63
CA GLY A 139 -0.54 0.52 -5.56
C GLY A 139 -1.13 0.70 -4.16
N LEU A 140 -0.65 -0.09 -3.20
CA LEU A 140 -1.14 -0.09 -1.81
C LEU A 140 -0.29 0.72 -0.84
N ALA A 141 0.46 1.71 -1.32
CA ALA A 141 1.31 2.57 -0.49
C ALA A 141 0.55 3.23 0.69
N ALA A 142 -0.71 3.64 0.46
CA ALA A 142 -1.58 4.17 1.52
C ALA A 142 -1.88 3.15 2.60
N PHE A 143 -2.14 1.92 2.19
CA PHE A 143 -2.42 0.82 3.11
C PHE A 143 -1.17 0.41 3.88
N LEU A 144 0.01 0.41 3.25
CA LEU A 144 1.30 0.24 3.94
C LEU A 144 1.51 1.32 5.02
N GLY A 145 1.25 2.58 4.69
CA GLY A 145 1.31 3.68 5.65
C GLY A 145 0.35 3.48 6.82
N ALA A 146 -0.92 3.20 6.53
CA ALA A 146 -1.94 2.93 7.54
C ALA A 146 -1.59 1.73 8.44
N TYR A 147 -1.13 0.64 7.84
CA TYR A 147 -0.71 -0.56 8.58
C TYR A 147 0.38 -0.26 9.61
N SER A 148 1.33 0.61 9.26
CA SER A 148 2.40 1.00 10.20
C SER A 148 1.85 1.64 11.48
N VAL A 149 0.78 2.43 11.39
CA VAL A 149 0.11 3.08 12.52
C VAL A 149 -0.63 2.06 13.37
N VAL A 150 -1.36 1.13 12.74
CA VAL A 150 -2.07 0.06 13.45
C VAL A 150 -1.10 -0.75 14.30
N ILE A 151 0.02 -1.18 13.71
CA ILE A 151 0.99 -2.02 14.43
C ILE A 151 1.71 -1.23 15.52
N LYS A 152 1.98 0.06 15.29
CA LYS A 152 2.45 0.96 16.34
C LYS A 152 1.47 1.00 17.53
N GLN A 153 0.16 1.05 17.30
CA GLN A 153 -0.83 1.10 18.38
C GLN A 153 -0.97 -0.23 19.12
N ILE A 154 -0.89 -1.36 18.40
CA ILE A 154 -1.02 -2.70 19.01
C ILE A 154 0.21 -3.06 19.84
N MET A 155 1.41 -2.79 19.31
CA MET A 155 2.66 -3.25 19.93
C MET A 155 3.79 -2.21 19.81
N PRO A 156 3.66 -1.04 20.47
CA PRO A 156 4.60 0.07 20.33
C PRO A 156 6.02 -0.25 20.81
N ASP A 157 6.15 -1.10 21.84
CA ASP A 157 7.42 -1.40 22.48
C ASP A 157 8.21 -2.54 21.81
N THR A 158 7.68 -3.15 20.75
CA THR A 158 8.38 -4.19 20.00
C THR A 158 9.66 -3.61 19.39
N VAL A 159 10.81 -4.14 19.81
CA VAL A 159 12.11 -3.79 19.26
C VAL A 159 12.33 -4.57 17.97
N LEU A 160 12.42 -3.87 16.85
CA LEU A 160 12.61 -4.47 15.54
C LEU A 160 14.10 -4.71 15.24
N ALA A 161 14.95 -3.73 15.60
CA ALA A 161 16.37 -3.82 15.36
C ALA A 161 17.14 -3.09 16.46
N THR A 162 18.21 -3.72 16.95
CA THR A 162 19.16 -3.08 17.86
C THR A 162 20.45 -2.84 17.11
N THR A 163 20.76 -1.57 16.85
CA THR A 163 22.08 -1.15 16.36
C THR A 163 22.92 -0.65 17.54
N PRO A 164 24.26 -0.61 17.43
CA PRO A 164 25.13 -0.15 18.53
C PRO A 164 24.79 1.26 19.05
N PHE A 165 24.18 2.10 18.21
CA PHE A 165 23.88 3.50 18.52
C PHE A 165 22.38 3.77 18.75
N PHE A 166 21.50 2.89 18.28
CA PHE A 166 20.06 3.15 18.28
C PHE A 166 19.22 1.87 18.39
N LYS A 167 18.16 1.94 19.20
CA LYS A 167 17.13 0.89 19.30
C LYS A 167 15.93 1.32 18.48
N LEU A 168 15.73 0.63 17.35
CA LEU A 168 14.60 0.87 16.48
C LEU A 168 13.39 0.10 17.01
N LYS A 169 12.39 0.86 17.44
CA LYS A 169 11.12 0.36 17.96
C LYS A 169 10.00 0.53 16.94
N GLN A 170 8.92 -0.20 17.13
CA GLN A 170 7.75 -0.14 16.26
C GLN A 170 7.07 1.23 16.24
N ASP A 171 7.12 1.97 17.35
CA ASP A 171 6.56 3.32 17.48
C ASP A 171 7.15 4.36 16.51
N GLN A 172 8.39 4.14 16.07
CA GLN A 172 9.16 4.97 15.14
C GLN A 172 8.91 4.60 13.67
N VAL A 173 8.32 3.43 13.40
CA VAL A 173 8.17 2.90 12.04
C VAL A 173 7.39 3.84 11.12
N PRO A 174 6.22 4.42 11.51
CA PRO A 174 5.48 5.32 10.62
C PRO A 174 6.31 6.51 10.14
N LEU A 175 7.11 7.11 11.02
CA LEU A 175 8.00 8.21 10.65
C LEU A 175 9.14 7.72 9.75
N LEU A 176 9.74 6.58 10.08
CA LEU A 176 10.85 6.02 9.34
C LEU A 176 10.47 5.69 7.88
N ILE A 177 9.29 5.11 7.64
CA ILE A 177 8.84 4.78 6.28
C ILE A 177 8.55 6.02 5.44
N VAL A 178 8.09 7.13 6.05
CA VAL A 178 7.96 8.43 5.36
C VAL A 178 9.34 9.00 5.02
N LEU A 179 10.28 8.97 5.97
CA LEU A 179 11.64 9.45 5.73
C LEU A 179 12.35 8.63 4.64
N LEU A 180 12.24 7.30 4.70
CA LEU A 180 12.80 6.41 3.70
C LEU A 180 12.16 6.64 2.33
N SER A 181 10.83 6.71 2.24
CA SER A 181 10.15 6.99 0.97
C SER A 181 10.50 8.36 0.41
N THR A 182 10.73 9.36 1.26
CA THR A 182 11.21 10.68 0.84
C THR A 182 12.61 10.59 0.24
N ILE A 183 13.54 9.88 0.88
CA ILE A 183 14.90 9.65 0.36
C ILE A 183 14.85 8.88 -0.97
N LEU A 184 14.05 7.81 -1.05
CA LEU A 184 13.87 7.02 -2.27
C LEU A 184 13.28 7.86 -3.40
N TRP A 185 12.38 8.78 -3.09
CA TRP A 185 11.83 9.71 -4.07
C TRP A 185 12.90 10.67 -4.61
N PHE A 186 13.75 11.23 -3.74
CA PHE A 186 14.87 12.11 -4.18
C PHE A 186 15.84 11.41 -5.14
N VAL A 187 16.09 10.11 -4.96
CA VAL A 187 16.93 9.31 -5.87
C VAL A 187 16.15 8.70 -7.05
N HIS A 188 14.89 9.11 -7.25
CA HIS A 188 14.00 8.63 -8.33
C HIS A 188 13.72 7.11 -8.29
N ALA A 189 13.88 6.48 -7.12
CA ALA A 189 13.60 5.05 -6.93
C ALA A 189 12.10 4.78 -6.70
N VAL A 190 11.35 5.75 -6.18
CA VAL A 190 9.89 5.67 -6.05
C VAL A 190 9.21 6.91 -6.62
N PRO A 191 8.02 6.77 -7.23
CA PRO A 191 7.27 7.90 -7.76
C PRO A 191 6.66 8.76 -6.63
N ILE A 192 6.38 10.02 -6.93
CA ILE A 192 5.84 10.98 -5.94
C ILE A 192 4.47 10.56 -5.37
N HIS A 193 3.61 9.88 -6.15
CA HIS A 193 2.34 9.37 -5.61
C HIS A 193 2.55 8.38 -4.47
N PHE A 194 3.60 7.55 -4.51
CA PHE A 194 3.89 6.60 -3.45
C PHE A 194 4.08 7.32 -2.12
N LEU A 195 4.87 8.40 -2.12
CA LEU A 195 5.10 9.24 -0.94
C LEU A 195 3.82 9.92 -0.44
N ILE A 196 3.03 10.51 -1.35
CA ILE A 196 1.76 11.17 -1.02
C ILE A 196 0.80 10.17 -0.39
N MET A 197 0.60 9.02 -1.04
CA MET A 197 -0.32 7.98 -0.60
C MET A 197 0.12 7.40 0.74
N LEU A 198 1.39 7.06 0.91
CA LEU A 198 1.91 6.53 2.17
C LEU A 198 1.71 7.52 3.33
N SER A 199 2.01 8.79 3.10
CA SER A 199 1.87 9.84 4.12
C SER A 199 0.40 10.07 4.49
N PHE A 200 -0.50 10.12 3.49
CA PHE A 200 -1.92 10.29 3.76
C PHE A 200 -2.58 9.06 4.37
N GLY A 201 -2.12 7.86 4.01
CA GLY A 201 -2.53 6.62 4.66
C GLY A 201 -2.24 6.62 6.17
N ILE A 202 -1.08 7.13 6.58
CA ILE A 202 -0.72 7.32 8.00
C ILE A 202 -1.71 8.28 8.67
N ILE A 203 -1.98 9.44 8.05
CA ILE A 203 -2.90 10.45 8.61
C ILE A 203 -4.30 9.87 8.76
N ILE A 204 -4.84 9.26 7.69
CA ILE A 204 -6.19 8.67 7.70
C ILE A 204 -6.31 7.58 8.76
N SER A 205 -5.33 6.68 8.84
CA SER A 205 -5.30 5.63 9.86
C SER A 205 -5.25 6.20 11.27
N TRP A 206 -4.46 7.25 11.50
CA TRP A 206 -4.35 7.87 12.81
C TRP A 206 -5.64 8.62 13.21
N THR A 207 -6.38 9.16 12.25
CA THR A 207 -7.68 9.78 12.52
C THR A 207 -8.81 8.76 12.73
N TYR A 208 -8.69 7.57 12.14
CA TYR A 208 -9.71 6.52 12.25
C TYR A 208 -9.62 5.74 13.57
N LEU A 209 -8.40 5.50 14.07
CA LEU A 209 -8.10 4.67 15.24
C LEU A 209 -7.98 5.48 16.52
#